data_AF-A0A6I3JDP9-F1
#
_entry.id   AF-A0A6I3JDP9-F1
#
_cell.length_a   1.000
_cell.length_b   1.000
_cell.length_c   1.000
_cell.angle_alpha   90.00
_cell.angle_beta   90.00
_cell.angle_gamma   90.00
#
_symmetry.space_group_name_H-M   'P 1'
#
loop_
_entity.id
_entity.type
_entity.pdbx_description
1 polymer ?
#
loop_
_entity_poly.entity_id
_entity_poly.type
_entity_poly.pdbx_seq_one_letter_code
_entity_poly.pdbx_strand_id
1 'polypeptide(L)'
;MAPAGCSIGWTTLAGIGWVESQHGTIDGRTLGADGRSSEPILGPALDGRGKVAAIRATPSSTRWHGNPTWDHAVGPMQFIPSTWERWAADGDGDGTADPNDVDDAALAAVGYLCADRHDLTTGAGWSAAVFSYNHAQEYVVAVHAAATSYAERTG
;
A
#
# COMPACT_ATOMS: atom_id res chain seq x y z
N MET A 1 -3.67 0.84 -14.94
CA MET A 1 -4.89 1.66 -15.22
C MET A 1 -6.01 1.21 -14.28
N ALA A 2 -6.77 2.13 -13.68
CA ALA A 2 -7.85 1.75 -12.75
C ALA A 2 -8.96 0.92 -13.42
N PRO A 3 -9.57 -0.05 -12.73
CA PRO A 3 -10.69 -0.82 -13.25
C PRO A 3 -11.83 0.09 -13.75
N ALA A 4 -12.50 -0.32 -14.83
CA ALA A 4 -13.63 0.43 -15.38
C ALA A 4 -14.71 0.67 -14.30
N GLY A 5 -15.10 1.94 -14.13
CA GLY A 5 -16.06 2.36 -13.10
C GLY A 5 -15.47 2.74 -11.74
N CYS A 6 -14.15 2.62 -11.55
CA CYS A 6 -13.47 3.12 -10.35
C CYS A 6 -12.73 4.43 -10.64
N SER A 7 -13.25 5.54 -10.11
CA SER A 7 -12.65 6.87 -10.27
C SER A 7 -11.78 7.20 -9.06
N ILE A 8 -10.58 6.62 -9.00
CA ILE A 8 -9.57 6.94 -7.99
C ILE A 8 -8.64 8.06 -8.50
N GLY A 9 -8.40 9.07 -7.66
CA GLY A 9 -7.42 10.12 -7.94
C GLY A 9 -6.01 9.72 -7.56
N TRP A 10 -5.00 10.12 -8.36
CA TRP A 10 -3.58 9.83 -8.07
C TRP A 10 -3.14 10.33 -6.68
N THR A 11 -3.74 11.42 -6.19
CA THR A 11 -3.46 11.99 -4.87
C THR A 11 -3.85 11.05 -3.74
N THR A 12 -4.82 10.14 -3.94
CA THR A 12 -5.16 9.12 -2.95
C THR A 12 -4.02 8.11 -2.79
N LEU A 13 -3.47 7.64 -3.91
CA LEU A 13 -2.32 6.73 -3.91
C LEU A 13 -1.09 7.43 -3.31
N ALA A 14 -0.87 8.71 -3.66
CA ALA A 14 0.20 9.49 -3.07
C ALA A 14 0.00 9.71 -1.55
N GLY A 15 -1.25 9.86 -1.10
CA GLY A 15 -1.56 9.93 0.33
C GLY A 15 -1.20 8.64 1.06
N ILE A 16 -1.59 7.49 0.51
CA ILE A 16 -1.29 6.16 1.06
C ILE A 16 0.22 5.91 1.07
N GLY A 17 0.90 6.05 -0.07
CA GLY A 17 2.35 5.84 -0.16
C GLY A 17 3.15 6.73 0.79
N TRP A 18 2.69 7.97 1.03
CA TRP A 18 3.31 8.84 2.02
C TRP A 18 3.13 8.33 3.45
N VAL A 19 1.90 7.95 3.83
CA VAL A 19 1.58 7.48 5.17
C VAL A 19 2.26 6.14 5.49
N GLU A 20 2.30 5.24 4.52
CA GLU A 20 2.89 3.90 4.71
C GLU A 20 4.42 3.94 4.80
N SER A 21 5.09 4.72 3.96
CA SER A 21 6.54 4.63 3.83
C SER A 21 7.25 5.89 3.35
N GLN A 22 6.58 7.05 3.35
CA GLN A 22 7.11 8.26 2.73
C GLN A 22 7.57 7.99 1.29
N HIS A 23 6.76 7.26 0.50
CA HIS A 23 7.08 6.86 -0.88
C HIS A 23 8.35 6.01 -1.02
N GLY A 24 8.55 5.07 -0.09
CA GLY A 24 9.74 4.22 -0.08
C GLY A 24 10.98 4.85 0.55
N THR A 25 10.87 6.05 1.14
CA THR A 25 12.03 6.78 1.69
C THR A 25 12.10 6.77 3.22
N ILE A 26 11.19 6.05 3.89
CA ILE A 26 11.16 5.91 5.34
C ILE A 26 12.51 5.43 5.91
N ASP A 27 12.85 5.97 7.07
CA ASP A 27 14.14 5.80 7.77
C ASP A 27 15.38 6.19 6.97
N GLY A 28 15.25 7.15 6.04
CA GLY A 28 16.38 7.68 5.27
C GLY A 28 16.77 6.84 4.06
N ARG A 29 15.90 5.89 3.66
CA ARG A 29 16.03 5.16 2.39
C ARG A 29 15.91 6.10 1.20
N THR A 30 16.47 5.68 0.08
CA THR A 30 16.31 6.38 -1.20
C THR A 30 15.56 5.50 -2.18
N LEU A 31 14.71 6.10 -3.02
CA LEU A 31 14.04 5.40 -4.09
C LEU A 31 14.95 5.35 -5.33
N GLY A 32 15.18 4.14 -5.85
CA GLY A 32 15.90 3.91 -7.09
C GLY A 32 15.08 4.29 -8.32
N ALA A 33 15.75 4.36 -9.47
CA ALA A 33 15.09 4.59 -10.76
C ALA A 33 14.27 3.37 -11.23
N ASP A 34 14.48 2.23 -10.59
CA ASP A 34 13.82 0.94 -10.77
C ASP A 34 12.66 0.73 -9.79
N GLY A 35 12.05 1.81 -9.30
CA GLY A 35 10.87 1.77 -8.43
C GLY A 35 11.11 1.22 -7.01
N ARG A 36 12.32 0.75 -6.69
CA ARG A 36 12.63 0.06 -5.43
C ARG A 36 13.31 0.96 -4.42
N SER A 37 12.97 0.77 -3.15
CA SER A 37 13.69 1.41 -2.05
C SER A 37 15.08 0.81 -1.90
N SER A 38 16.06 1.62 -1.49
CA SER A 38 17.47 1.19 -1.34
C SER A 38 17.66 -0.01 -0.41
N GLU A 39 16.74 -0.20 0.52
CA GLU A 39 16.62 -1.40 1.34
C GLU A 39 15.15 -1.80 1.44
N PRO A 40 14.83 -3.11 1.60
CA PRO A 40 13.47 -3.56 1.81
C PRO A 40 12.79 -2.86 2.99
N ILE A 41 11.50 -2.58 2.84
CA ILE A 41 10.67 -1.96 3.86
C ILE A 41 9.77 -3.05 4.43
N LEU A 42 9.99 -3.40 5.69
CA LEU A 42 9.20 -4.39 6.40
C LEU A 42 8.51 -3.73 7.59
N GLY A 43 7.20 -3.90 7.67
CA GLY A 43 6.42 -3.55 8.84
C GLY A 43 6.80 -4.43 10.05
N PRO A 44 6.25 -4.14 11.24
CA PRO A 44 6.45 -4.99 12.41
C PRO A 44 5.93 -6.41 12.16
N ALA A 45 6.45 -7.37 12.94
CA ALA A 45 5.93 -8.73 12.93
C ALA A 45 4.45 -8.72 13.33
N LEU A 46 3.61 -9.37 12.52
CA LEU A 46 2.19 -9.52 12.79
C LEU A 46 1.97 -10.64 13.81
N ASP A 47 2.40 -10.42 15.05
CA ASP A 47 2.40 -11.40 16.14
C ASP A 47 1.20 -11.29 17.10
N GLY A 48 0.27 -10.38 16.81
CA GLY A 48 -0.91 -10.11 17.63
C GLY A 48 -0.65 -9.22 18.85
N ARG A 49 0.56 -8.65 19.02
CA ARG A 49 0.86 -7.73 20.12
C ARG A 49 0.65 -6.28 19.69
N GLY A 50 -0.04 -5.50 20.50
CA GLY A 50 -0.35 -4.10 20.18
C GLY A 50 -1.50 -3.98 19.18
N LYS A 51 -1.35 -3.10 18.17
CA LYS A 51 -2.39 -2.79 17.18
C LYS A 51 -2.31 -3.64 15.89
N VAL A 52 -1.59 -4.76 15.90
CA VAL A 52 -1.46 -5.64 14.73
C VAL A 52 -2.18 -6.97 14.95
N ALA A 53 -2.69 -7.56 13.87
CA ALA A 53 -3.25 -8.91 13.89
C ALA A 53 -2.14 -9.97 14.09
N ALA A 54 -2.52 -11.16 14.56
CA ALA A 54 -1.64 -12.32 14.57
C ALA A 54 -1.77 -13.08 13.24
N ILE A 55 -0.77 -12.96 12.36
CA ILE A 55 -0.75 -13.60 11.04
C ILE A 55 0.51 -14.45 10.91
N ARG A 56 0.34 -15.77 10.80
CA ARG A 56 1.45 -16.71 10.63
C ARG A 56 2.04 -16.59 9.24
N ALA A 57 3.37 -16.61 9.18
CA ALA A 57 4.07 -16.75 7.92
C ALA A 57 3.79 -18.13 7.30
N THR A 58 3.72 -18.13 5.98
CA THR A 58 3.72 -19.29 5.10
C THR A 58 5.07 -19.38 4.36
N PRO A 59 5.44 -20.52 3.78
CA PRO A 59 6.61 -20.58 2.90
C PRO A 59 6.54 -19.59 1.73
N SER A 60 5.33 -19.31 1.22
CA SER A 60 5.12 -18.34 0.14
C SER A 60 5.41 -16.91 0.62
N SER A 61 4.82 -16.47 1.73
CA SER A 61 5.05 -15.12 2.29
C SER A 61 6.49 -14.92 2.76
N THR A 62 7.11 -15.94 3.36
CA THR A 62 8.49 -15.85 3.90
C THR A 62 9.50 -15.36 2.86
N ARG A 63 9.31 -15.62 1.57
CA ARG A 63 10.20 -15.13 0.50
C ARG A 63 10.29 -13.60 0.43
N TRP A 64 9.27 -12.90 0.91
CA TRP A 64 9.17 -11.44 0.83
C TRP A 64 9.77 -10.72 2.04
N HIS A 65 9.79 -11.35 3.21
CA HIS A 65 10.17 -10.71 4.47
C HIS A 65 11.16 -11.51 5.33
N GLY A 66 11.50 -12.75 4.92
CA GLY A 66 12.53 -13.58 5.56
C GLY A 66 12.18 -14.17 6.93
N ASN A 67 11.02 -13.86 7.50
CA ASN A 67 10.60 -14.36 8.81
C ASN A 67 9.76 -15.65 8.66
N PRO A 68 10.20 -16.82 9.16
CA PRO A 68 9.45 -18.06 9.01
C PRO A 68 8.29 -18.22 10.02
N THR A 69 8.10 -17.27 10.95
CA THR A 69 7.18 -17.41 12.09
C THR A 69 5.96 -16.51 11.98
N TRP A 70 6.16 -15.25 11.66
CA TRP A 70 5.14 -14.20 11.59
C TRP A 70 5.25 -13.46 10.28
N ASP A 71 4.10 -13.12 9.72
CA ASP A 71 4.02 -12.34 8.50
C ASP A 71 4.34 -10.86 8.78
N HIS A 72 4.63 -10.10 7.73
CA HIS A 72 4.96 -8.68 7.80
C HIS A 72 4.27 -7.94 6.66
N ALA A 73 3.92 -6.68 6.87
CA ALA A 73 3.63 -5.79 5.75
C ALA A 73 4.93 -5.53 4.96
N VAL A 74 4.86 -5.58 3.63
CA VAL A 74 6.02 -5.53 2.74
C VAL A 74 5.93 -4.32 1.80
N GLY A 75 7.07 -3.67 1.60
CA GLY A 75 7.28 -2.68 0.56
C GLY A 75 6.66 -1.31 0.84
N PRO A 76 6.74 -0.40 -0.16
CA PRO A 76 6.39 1.01 0.02
C PRO A 76 4.89 1.27 0.27
N MET A 77 4.01 0.34 -0.09
CA MET A 77 2.58 0.41 0.22
C MET A 77 2.18 -0.54 1.36
N GLN A 78 3.14 -1.17 2.04
CA GLN A 78 2.92 -2.01 3.21
C GLN A 78 1.85 -3.10 3.03
N PHE A 79 1.90 -3.81 1.90
CA PHE A 79 1.00 -4.92 1.65
C PHE A 79 1.32 -6.12 2.54
N ILE A 80 0.31 -6.67 3.21
CA ILE A 80 0.40 -8.01 3.81
C ILE A 80 0.44 -9.02 2.64
N PRO A 81 1.35 -10.02 2.65
CA PRO A 81 1.51 -10.99 1.57
C PRO A 81 0.23 -11.69 1.11
N SER A 82 -0.72 -11.99 2.00
CA SER A 82 -2.02 -12.55 1.60
C SER A 82 -2.88 -11.57 0.79
N THR A 83 -2.81 -10.28 1.09
CA THR A 83 -3.42 -9.22 0.29
C THR A 83 -2.69 -9.07 -1.05
N TRP A 84 -1.35 -9.08 -1.02
CA TRP A 84 -0.53 -9.04 -2.23
C TRP A 84 -0.85 -10.19 -3.18
N GLU A 85 -0.96 -11.42 -2.69
CA GLU A 85 -1.31 -12.60 -3.50
C GLU A 85 -2.62 -12.43 -4.29
N ARG A 86 -3.54 -11.59 -3.82
CA ARG A 86 -4.81 -11.30 -4.50
C ARG A 86 -4.74 -10.12 -5.47
N TRP A 87 -3.92 -9.11 -5.17
CA TRP A 87 -3.93 -7.82 -5.85
C TRP A 87 -2.63 -7.50 -6.60
N ALA A 88 -1.64 -8.39 -6.56
CA ALA A 88 -0.36 -8.25 -7.23
C ALA A 88 -0.56 -7.82 -8.69
N ALA A 89 0.21 -6.82 -9.09
CA ALA A 89 0.17 -6.24 -10.41
C ALA A 89 1.58 -5.85 -10.82
N ASP A 90 1.84 -5.94 -12.13
CA ASP A 90 3.05 -5.44 -12.78
C ASP A 90 2.71 -4.04 -13.33
N GLY A 91 3.16 -3.02 -12.60
CA GLY A 91 2.83 -1.62 -12.77
C GLY A 91 3.76 -0.88 -13.73
N ASP A 92 5.01 -1.29 -13.80
CA ASP A 92 6.02 -0.72 -14.70
C ASP A 92 6.17 -1.51 -16.02
N GLY A 93 5.62 -2.72 -16.10
CA GLY A 93 5.60 -3.57 -17.28
C GLY A 93 6.87 -4.38 -17.50
N ASP A 94 7.67 -4.61 -16.44
CA ASP A 94 8.93 -5.36 -16.52
C ASP A 94 8.73 -6.89 -16.60
N GLY A 95 7.50 -7.37 -16.41
CA GLY A 95 7.12 -8.79 -16.41
C GLY A 95 7.10 -9.44 -15.03
N THR A 96 7.37 -8.70 -13.96
CA THR A 96 7.45 -9.16 -12.57
C THR A 96 6.51 -8.33 -11.70
N ALA A 97 5.65 -8.98 -10.92
CA ALA A 97 4.94 -8.29 -9.85
C ALA A 97 5.73 -8.42 -8.54
N ASP A 98 6.31 -7.33 -8.07
CA ASP A 98 7.13 -7.21 -6.86
C ASP A 98 6.52 -6.23 -5.85
N PRO A 99 6.14 -6.67 -4.63
CA PRO A 99 5.59 -5.77 -3.62
C PRO A 99 6.58 -4.70 -3.14
N ASN A 100 7.88 -4.85 -3.41
CA ASN A 100 8.91 -3.85 -3.08
C ASN A 100 9.07 -2.76 -4.15
N ASP A 101 8.48 -2.96 -5.32
CA ASP A 101 8.43 -1.97 -6.38
C ASP A 101 7.23 -1.02 -6.14
N VAL A 102 7.48 0.28 -6.16
CA VAL A 102 6.45 1.28 -5.87
C VAL A 102 5.40 1.38 -6.96
N ASP A 103 5.74 1.13 -8.21
CA ASP A 103 4.82 1.23 -9.35
C ASP A 103 3.85 0.04 -9.32
N ASP A 104 4.38 -1.16 -9.08
CA ASP A 104 3.60 -2.38 -8.85
C ASP A 104 2.68 -2.26 -7.64
N ALA A 105 3.24 -1.81 -6.52
CA ALA A 105 2.50 -1.65 -5.27
C ALA A 105 1.40 -0.58 -5.41
N ALA A 106 1.66 0.53 -6.10
CA ALA A 106 0.64 1.54 -6.38
C ALA A 106 -0.48 0.97 -7.26
N LEU A 107 -0.16 0.19 -8.30
CA LEU A 107 -1.17 -0.44 -9.14
C LEU A 107 -1.99 -1.49 -8.38
N ALA A 108 -1.36 -2.28 -7.52
CA ALA A 108 -2.04 -3.21 -6.63
C ALA A 108 -3.00 -2.47 -5.67
N ALA A 109 -2.58 -1.32 -5.13
CA ALA A 109 -3.43 -0.49 -4.28
C ALA A 109 -4.66 0.04 -5.01
N VAL A 110 -4.54 0.39 -6.30
CA VAL A 110 -5.71 0.71 -7.14
C VAL A 110 -6.67 -0.47 -7.21
N GLY A 111 -6.16 -1.67 -7.52
CA GLY A 111 -6.99 -2.88 -7.59
C GLY A 111 -7.74 -3.13 -6.27
N TYR A 112 -7.03 -3.03 -5.15
CA TYR A 112 -7.58 -3.19 -3.80
C TYR A 112 -8.69 -2.16 -3.50
N LEU A 113 -8.41 -0.86 -3.64
CA LEU A 113 -9.35 0.21 -3.28
C LEU A 113 -10.60 0.22 -4.16
N CYS A 114 -10.48 -0.28 -5.38
CA CYS A 114 -11.58 -0.38 -6.33
C CYS A 114 -12.45 -1.64 -6.14
N ALA A 115 -12.00 -2.62 -5.35
CA ALA A 115 -12.60 -3.94 -5.24
C ALA A 115 -14.03 -3.92 -4.68
N ASP A 116 -14.25 -3.15 -3.62
CA ASP A 116 -15.53 -3.10 -2.90
C ASP A 116 -16.55 -2.16 -3.54
N ARG A 117 -16.22 -1.61 -4.73
CA ARG A 117 -17.07 -0.75 -5.56
C ARG A 117 -17.67 0.45 -4.82
N HIS A 118 -16.93 0.98 -3.85
CA HIS A 118 -17.22 2.28 -3.27
C HIS A 118 -17.13 3.38 -4.34
N ASP A 119 -17.98 4.40 -4.23
CA ASP A 119 -17.84 5.61 -5.03
C ASP A 119 -16.75 6.51 -4.42
N LEU A 120 -15.53 6.33 -4.91
CA LEU A 120 -14.34 7.08 -4.47
C LEU A 120 -14.40 8.58 -4.81
N THR A 121 -15.39 9.03 -5.58
CA THR A 121 -15.63 10.46 -5.83
C THR A 121 -16.40 11.14 -4.70
N THR A 122 -17.01 10.36 -3.81
CA THR A 122 -17.71 10.86 -2.62
C THR A 122 -16.83 10.74 -1.38
N GLY A 123 -16.94 11.70 -0.45
CA GLY A 123 -16.19 11.64 0.80
C GLY A 123 -16.47 10.37 1.63
N ALA A 124 -17.70 9.87 1.60
CA ALA A 124 -18.08 8.65 2.32
C ALA A 124 -17.49 7.38 1.66
N GLY A 125 -17.62 7.24 0.33
CA GLY A 125 -17.06 6.10 -0.39
C GLY A 125 -15.54 6.08 -0.35
N TRP A 126 -14.90 7.24 -0.49
CA TRP A 126 -13.45 7.40 -0.34
C TRP A 126 -12.98 6.99 1.07
N SER A 127 -13.64 7.51 2.12
CA SER A 127 -13.27 7.19 3.50
C SER A 127 -13.43 5.71 3.82
N ALA A 128 -14.50 5.07 3.30
CA ALA A 128 -14.72 3.64 3.48
C ALA A 128 -13.64 2.79 2.80
N ALA A 129 -13.24 3.14 1.58
CA ALA A 129 -12.18 2.43 0.86
C ALA A 129 -10.80 2.60 1.51
N VAL A 130 -10.46 3.81 1.99
CA VAL A 130 -9.19 4.02 2.70
C VAL A 130 -9.19 3.32 4.07
N PHE A 131 -10.34 3.29 4.75
CA PHE A 131 -10.49 2.57 6.02
C PHE A 131 -10.35 1.05 5.87
N SER A 132 -10.72 0.48 4.72
CA SER A 132 -10.50 -0.96 4.50
C SER A 132 -9.00 -1.30 4.40
N TYR A 133 -8.19 -0.39 3.86
CA TYR A 133 -6.74 -0.50 3.78
C TYR A 133 -6.12 -0.61 5.18
N ASN A 134 -6.57 0.24 6.12
CA ASN A 134 -6.22 0.17 7.54
C ASN A 134 -7.40 0.66 8.39
N HIS A 135 -7.91 -0.21 9.26
CA HIS A 135 -9.13 -0.02 10.06
C HIS A 135 -8.93 0.93 11.27
N ALA A 136 -8.27 2.06 11.03
CA ALA A 136 -7.97 3.10 12.00
C ALA A 136 -8.48 4.45 11.46
N GLN A 137 -9.30 5.16 12.22
CA GLN A 137 -9.82 6.45 11.77
C GLN A 137 -8.70 7.48 11.65
N GLU A 138 -7.69 7.41 12.51
CA GLU A 138 -6.48 8.23 12.42
C GLU A 138 -5.74 8.05 11.09
N TYR A 139 -5.78 6.84 10.52
CA TYR A 139 -5.17 6.54 9.22
C TYR A 139 -5.92 7.23 8.09
N VAL A 140 -7.25 7.13 8.06
CA VAL A 140 -8.09 7.81 7.06
C VAL A 140 -7.84 9.32 7.06
N VAL A 141 -7.75 9.91 8.25
CA VAL A 141 -7.46 11.36 8.41
C VAL A 141 -6.05 11.70 7.91
N ALA A 142 -5.04 10.88 8.22
CA ALA A 142 -3.68 11.09 7.77
C ALA A 142 -3.55 11.00 6.24
N VAL A 143 -4.15 9.98 5.62
CA VAL A 143 -4.17 9.81 4.17
C VAL A 143 -4.91 10.97 3.51
N HIS A 144 -6.04 11.41 4.07
CA HIS A 144 -6.79 12.55 3.53
C HIS A 144 -5.92 13.81 3.56
N ALA A 145 -5.29 14.12 4.69
CA ALA A 145 -4.42 15.29 4.83
C ALA A 145 -3.25 15.25 3.83
N ALA A 146 -2.60 14.09 3.67
CA ALA A 146 -1.53 13.91 2.69
C ALA A 146 -2.04 14.09 1.25
N ALA A 147 -3.17 13.45 0.89
CA ALA A 147 -3.78 13.57 -0.44
C ALA A 147 -4.16 15.02 -0.78
N THR A 148 -4.73 15.77 0.19
CA THR A 148 -5.01 17.20 0.03
C THR A 148 -3.73 17.99 -0.22
N SER A 149 -2.66 17.75 0.56
CA SER A 149 -1.39 18.45 0.36
C SER A 149 -0.78 18.19 -1.03
N TYR A 150 -0.92 16.97 -1.56
CA TYR A 150 -0.48 16.67 -2.92
C TYR A 150 -1.33 17.38 -3.98
N ALA A 151 -2.65 17.42 -3.81
CA ALA A 151 -3.54 18.14 -4.72
C ALA A 151 -3.16 19.63 -4.82
N GLU A 152 -2.93 20.28 -3.67
CA GLU A 152 -2.57 21.71 -3.59
C GLU A 152 -1.24 22.06 -4.25
N ARG A 153 -0.28 21.12 -4.32
CA ARG A 153 1.03 21.35 -4.95
C ARG A 153 0.99 21.25 -6.48
N THR A 154 -0.10 20.72 -7.02
CA THR A 154 -0.24 20.42 -8.46
C THR A 154 -1.34 21.23 -9.15
N GLY A 155 -2.10 22.02 -8.38
CA GLY A 155 -3.05 23.02 -8.88
C GLY A 155 -2.42 24.39 -8.98
#